data_AF-A0A2P2L5L5-F1
#
_entry.id   AF-A0A2P2L5L5-F1
#
_cell.length_a   1.000
_cell.length_b   1.000
_cell.length_c   1.000
_cell.angle_alpha   90.00
_cell.angle_beta   90.00
_cell.angle_gamma   90.00
#
_symmetry.space_group_name_H-M   'P 1'
#
loop_
_entity.id
_entity.type
_entity.pdbx_description
1 polymer ?
#
loop_
_entity_poly.entity_id
_entity_poly.type
_entity_poly.pdbx_seq_one_letter_code
_entity_poly.pdbx_strand_id
1 'polypeptide(L)'
;MEATRGRKRRGRLLVPLLTVMINMSIAWGNFFKPFNVSYDHRALIIDGHRRMLISAGIHYPRATPEMWPGLIAKSKEGGVDVIQTYVFWNGHEPARGQYNFEGRYDIVKFVKIVAANRLYLHLRIGPYVCAEWNFGSRLLSILI
;
A
#
# COMPACT_ATOMS: atom_id res chain seq x y z
N MET A 1 24.48 -9.70 65.37
CA MET A 1 23.14 -9.52 64.77
C MET A 1 23.24 -8.34 63.81
N GLU A 2 23.32 -8.55 62.50
CA GLU A 2 22.63 -7.72 61.49
C GLU A 2 22.89 -8.27 60.09
N ALA A 3 21.82 -8.72 59.45
CA ALA A 3 21.81 -9.18 58.07
C ALA A 3 21.23 -8.06 57.19
N THR A 4 22.04 -7.50 56.29
CA THR A 4 21.62 -6.47 55.34
C THR A 4 20.69 -7.08 54.27
N ARG A 5 19.42 -6.68 54.30
CA ARG A 5 18.36 -7.07 53.36
C ARG A 5 18.56 -6.43 51.98
N GLY A 6 18.87 -7.26 50.97
CA GLY A 6 18.84 -6.86 49.56
C GLY A 6 17.42 -6.54 49.09
N ARG A 7 17.14 -5.26 48.79
CA ARG A 7 15.83 -4.80 48.30
C ARG A 7 15.70 -5.07 46.79
N LYS A 8 14.76 -5.94 46.42
CA LYS A 8 14.37 -6.34 45.05
C LYS A 8 14.22 -5.14 44.09
N ARG A 9 15.13 -5.01 43.11
CA ARG A 9 15.03 -4.12 41.93
C ARG A 9 14.03 -4.60 40.85
N ARG A 10 13.09 -5.50 41.18
CA ARG A 10 12.25 -6.20 40.17
C ARG A 10 11.09 -5.38 39.58
N GLY A 11 10.72 -4.23 40.16
CA GLY A 11 9.54 -3.44 39.74
C GLY A 11 9.80 -2.17 38.93
N ARG A 12 11.05 -1.71 38.78
CA ARG A 12 11.36 -0.37 38.22
C ARG A 12 11.26 -0.26 36.70
N LEU A 13 11.30 -1.39 35.98
CA LEU A 13 11.28 -1.43 34.51
C LEU A 13 9.89 -1.72 33.91
N LEU A 14 8.93 -2.18 34.72
CA LEU A 14 7.59 -2.56 34.25
C LEU A 14 6.76 -1.36 33.78
N VAL A 15 6.82 -0.25 34.50
CA VAL A 15 6.08 0.98 34.16
C VAL A 15 6.54 1.59 32.83
N PRO A 16 7.84 1.85 32.59
CA PRO A 16 8.28 2.39 31.30
C PRO A 16 8.06 1.41 30.14
N LEU A 17 8.18 0.08 30.35
CA LEU A 17 7.82 -0.90 29.33
C LEU A 17 6.34 -0.82 28.95
N LEU A 18 5.46 -0.73 29.94
CA LEU A 18 4.02 -0.64 29.71
C LEU A 18 3.66 0.65 28.96
N THR A 19 4.29 1.78 29.33
CA THR A 19 4.12 3.06 28.61
C THR A 19 4.61 2.96 27.16
N VAL A 20 5.75 2.33 26.91
CA VAL A 20 6.27 2.11 25.54
C VAL A 20 5.31 1.22 24.72
N MET A 21 4.81 0.14 25.32
CA MET A 21 3.85 -0.75 24.64
C MET A 21 2.53 -0.03 24.32
N ILE A 22 1.99 0.78 25.24
CA ILE A 22 0.78 1.58 25.00
C ILE A 22 1.01 2.58 23.87
N ASN A 23 2.14 3.28 23.85
CA ASN A 23 2.47 4.22 22.78
C ASN A 23 2.65 3.52 21.43
N MET A 24 3.26 2.33 21.40
CA MET A 24 3.36 1.51 20.19
C MET A 24 1.99 1.06 19.68
N SER A 25 1.08 0.65 20.57
CA SER A 25 -0.29 0.26 20.20
C SER A 25 -1.08 1.43 19.62
N ILE A 26 -0.96 2.63 20.20
CA ILE A 26 -1.61 3.85 19.67
C ILE A 26 -1.02 4.24 18.31
N ALA A 27 0.31 4.14 18.14
CA ALA A 27 0.96 4.41 16.86
C ALA A 27 0.50 3.42 15.76
N TRP A 28 0.33 2.14 16.10
CA TRP A 28 -0.22 1.13 15.20
C TRP A 28 -1.70 1.37 14.85
N GLY A 29 -2.52 1.77 15.81
CA GLY A 29 -3.95 2.05 15.57
C GLY A 29 -4.20 3.22 14.61
N ASN A 30 -3.25 4.15 14.49
CA ASN A 30 -3.34 5.27 13.54
C ASN A 30 -2.94 4.90 12.10
N PHE A 31 -2.40 3.71 11.84
CA PHE A 31 -1.90 3.32 10.51
C PHE A 31 -3.02 3.06 9.49
N PHE A 32 -4.26 2.86 9.95
CA PHE A 32 -5.45 2.59 9.12
C PHE A 32 -6.61 3.52 9.44
N LYS A 33 -6.33 4.80 9.73
CA LYS A 33 -7.42 5.77 9.78
C LYS A 33 -7.95 6.00 8.37
N PRO A 34 -9.23 5.67 8.07
CA PRO A 34 -9.83 6.11 6.82
C PRO A 34 -9.76 7.64 6.78
N PHE A 35 -9.30 8.16 5.66
CA PHE A 35 -9.22 9.61 5.43
C PHE A 35 -10.43 10.07 4.63
N ASN A 36 -10.93 11.26 4.95
CA ASN A 36 -12.09 11.80 4.24
C ASN A 36 -11.64 12.39 2.91
N VAL A 37 -12.29 11.99 1.82
CA VAL A 37 -12.03 12.49 0.48
C VAL A 37 -13.29 13.20 -0.03
N SER A 38 -13.14 14.47 -0.38
CA SER A 38 -14.17 15.27 -1.04
C SER A 38 -13.52 16.12 -2.13
N TYR A 39 -14.29 16.99 -2.78
CA TYR A 39 -13.78 17.86 -3.81
C TYR A 39 -14.60 19.14 -3.88
N ASP A 40 -14.01 20.19 -4.45
CA ASP A 40 -14.73 21.37 -4.89
C ASP A 40 -14.44 21.64 -6.38
N HIS A 41 -14.86 22.80 -6.87
CA HIS A 41 -14.69 23.20 -8.26
C HIS A 41 -13.23 23.34 -8.73
N ARG A 42 -12.23 23.26 -7.83
CA ARG A 42 -10.80 23.44 -8.17
C ARG A 42 -9.90 22.29 -7.74
N ALA A 43 -10.25 21.56 -6.69
CA ALA A 43 -9.31 20.58 -6.12
C ALA A 43 -10.00 19.41 -5.42
N LEU A 44 -9.24 18.32 -5.30
CA LEU A 44 -9.50 17.27 -4.33
C LEU A 44 -9.17 17.80 -2.93
N ILE A 45 -10.01 17.44 -1.96
CA ILE A 45 -9.84 17.77 -0.54
C ILE A 45 -9.65 16.44 0.20
N ILE A 46 -8.44 16.21 0.72
CA ILE A 46 -8.07 15.00 1.45
C ILE A 46 -7.75 15.40 2.88
N ASP A 47 -8.49 14.83 3.83
CA ASP A 47 -8.41 15.18 5.26
C ASP A 47 -8.56 16.68 5.52
N GLY A 48 -9.46 17.33 4.79
CA GLY A 48 -9.72 18.78 4.92
C GLY A 48 -8.69 19.67 4.21
N HIS A 49 -7.64 19.11 3.62
CA HIS A 49 -6.63 19.86 2.88
C HIS A 49 -6.88 19.79 1.37
N ARG A 50 -6.96 20.94 0.70
CA ARG A 50 -6.96 21.01 -0.78
C ARG A 50 -5.61 20.53 -1.31
N ARG A 51 -5.62 19.58 -2.25
CA ARG A 51 -4.42 18.96 -2.83
C ARG A 51 -4.55 18.87 -4.34
N MET A 52 -3.48 19.27 -5.03
CA MET A 52 -3.22 18.86 -6.41
C MET A 52 -2.27 17.67 -6.33
N LEU A 53 -2.71 16.51 -6.84
CA LEU A 53 -1.95 15.27 -6.77
C LEU A 53 -1.17 15.05 -8.05
N ILE A 54 0.11 14.72 -7.92
CA ILE A 54 0.94 14.28 -9.05
C ILE A 54 0.98 12.76 -9.04
N SER A 55 0.60 12.14 -10.16
CA SER A 55 0.55 10.67 -10.29
C SER A 55 1.61 10.13 -11.24
N ALA A 56 2.21 8.98 -10.89
CA ALA A 56 3.08 8.22 -11.79
C ALA A 56 2.50 6.83 -12.09
N GLY A 57 2.50 6.44 -13.36
CA GLY A 57 2.06 5.11 -13.79
C GLY A 57 3.13 4.05 -13.60
N ILE A 58 2.85 3.04 -12.77
CA ILE A 58 3.69 1.85 -12.62
C ILE A 58 2.79 0.63 -12.79
N HIS A 59 2.94 -0.10 -13.89
CA HIS A 59 2.20 -1.34 -14.12
C HIS A 59 2.96 -2.51 -13.49
N TYR A 60 2.50 -2.99 -12.33
CA TYR A 60 3.22 -4.00 -11.55
C TYR A 60 3.61 -5.26 -12.35
N PRO A 61 2.83 -5.79 -13.33
CA PRO A 61 3.24 -6.98 -14.07
C PRO A 61 4.40 -6.75 -15.05
N ARG A 62 4.71 -5.48 -15.39
CA ARG A 62 5.81 -5.12 -16.29
C ARG A 62 7.18 -5.08 -15.59
N ALA A 63 7.20 -5.13 -14.27
CA ALA A 63 8.42 -5.17 -13.47
C ALA A 63 8.40 -6.41 -12.57
N THR A 64 9.57 -6.85 -12.10
CA THR A 64 9.61 -7.96 -11.14
C THR A 64 9.28 -7.47 -9.73
N PRO A 65 8.79 -8.34 -8.82
CA PRO A 65 8.48 -7.96 -7.44
C PRO A 65 9.64 -7.32 -6.68
N GLU A 66 10.87 -7.69 -7.04
CA GLU A 66 12.11 -7.17 -6.47
C GLU A 66 12.39 -5.74 -6.91
N MET A 67 11.93 -5.34 -8.09
CA MET A 67 12.10 -3.98 -8.64
C MET A 67 11.09 -2.99 -8.07
N TRP A 68 9.90 -3.43 -7.66
CA TRP A 68 8.81 -2.53 -7.24
C TRP A 68 9.21 -1.55 -6.14
N PRO A 69 9.89 -1.94 -5.05
CA PRO A 69 10.28 -1.00 -4.00
C PRO A 69 11.16 0.13 -4.53
N GLY A 70 12.13 -0.19 -5.39
CA GLY A 70 13.03 0.80 -5.99
C GLY A 70 12.33 1.74 -6.95
N LEU A 71 11.40 1.23 -7.77
CA LEU A 71 10.60 2.06 -8.68
C LEU A 71 9.70 3.03 -7.90
N ILE A 72 9.00 2.54 -6.88
CA ILE A 72 8.11 3.34 -6.04
C ILE A 72 8.88 4.40 -5.25
N ALA A 73 10.04 4.04 -4.69
CA ALA A 73 10.90 4.98 -3.96
C ALA A 73 11.39 6.11 -4.87
N LYS A 74 11.88 5.78 -6.08
CA LYS A 74 12.32 6.79 -7.06
C LYS A 74 11.18 7.71 -7.51
N SER A 75 9.97 7.16 -7.72
CA SER A 75 8.80 8.00 -8.03
C SER A 75 8.49 8.97 -6.90
N LYS A 76 8.56 8.52 -5.64
CA LYS A 76 8.39 9.38 -4.47
C LYS A 76 9.45 10.47 -4.39
N GLU A 77 10.72 10.13 -4.61
CA GLU A 77 11.83 11.10 -4.68
C GLU A 77 11.61 12.13 -5.79
N GLY A 78 10.98 11.72 -6.90
CA GLY A 78 10.54 12.60 -7.98
C GLY A 78 9.33 13.48 -7.67
N GLY A 79 8.80 13.47 -6.44
CA GLY A 79 7.70 14.34 -6.01
C GLY A 79 6.30 13.81 -6.33
N VAL A 80 6.15 12.53 -6.62
CA VAL A 80 4.86 11.89 -6.87
C VAL A 80 4.09 11.68 -5.57
N ASP A 81 2.79 12.02 -5.56
CA ASP A 81 1.88 11.73 -4.45
C ASP A 81 1.15 10.38 -4.63
N VAL A 82 0.90 9.98 -5.89
CA VAL A 82 0.03 8.87 -6.25
C VAL A 82 0.73 7.89 -7.20
N ILE A 83 0.76 6.61 -6.87
CA ILE A 83 1.06 5.56 -7.85
C ILE A 83 -0.23 5.15 -8.55
N GLN A 84 -0.20 5.08 -9.88
CA GLN A 84 -1.30 4.57 -10.68
C GLN A 84 -0.93 3.23 -11.29
N THR A 85 -1.83 2.24 -11.21
CA THR A 85 -1.69 0.98 -11.95
C THR A 85 -3.01 0.49 -12.50
N TYR A 86 -2.95 -0.19 -13.63
CA TYR A 86 -4.02 -1.05 -14.12
C TYR A 86 -3.97 -2.42 -13.45
N VAL A 87 -5.14 -3.07 -13.36
CA VAL A 87 -5.24 -4.51 -13.07
C VAL A 87 -5.35 -5.28 -14.38
N PHE A 88 -4.42 -6.18 -14.63
CA PHE A 88 -4.34 -6.94 -15.89
C PHE A 88 -5.12 -8.24 -15.73
N TRP A 89 -6.43 -8.20 -16.04
CA TRP A 89 -7.36 -9.29 -15.72
C TRP A 89 -6.93 -10.64 -16.32
N ASN A 90 -6.46 -10.68 -17.57
CA ASN A 90 -5.96 -11.92 -18.19
C ASN A 90 -4.81 -12.59 -17.43
N GLY A 91 -4.01 -11.85 -16.66
CA GLY A 91 -2.97 -12.41 -15.82
C GLY A 91 -3.48 -12.90 -14.47
N HIS A 92 -4.56 -12.28 -13.97
CA HIS A 92 -5.23 -12.66 -12.73
C HIS A 92 -6.26 -13.76 -12.90
N GLU A 93 -6.82 -13.94 -14.10
CA GLU A 93 -7.71 -15.04 -14.46
C GLU A 93 -7.23 -15.62 -15.81
N PRO A 94 -6.14 -16.40 -15.84
CA PRO A 94 -5.64 -16.99 -17.09
C PRO A 94 -6.63 -17.99 -17.71
N ALA A 95 -7.44 -18.64 -16.88
CA ALA A 95 -8.56 -19.49 -17.29
C ALA A 95 -9.77 -19.18 -16.40
N ARG A 96 -10.98 -19.31 -16.94
CA ARG A 96 -12.22 -18.95 -16.24
C ARG A 96 -12.30 -19.66 -14.88
N GLY A 97 -12.45 -18.88 -13.81
CA GLY A 97 -12.52 -19.34 -12.43
C GLY A 97 -11.18 -19.73 -11.80
N GLN A 98 -10.06 -19.63 -12.52
CA GLN A 98 -8.71 -19.88 -11.99
C GLN A 98 -8.02 -18.55 -11.73
N TYR A 99 -7.83 -18.20 -10.46
CA TYR A 99 -7.25 -16.92 -10.08
C TYR A 99 -5.76 -17.02 -9.74
N ASN A 100 -4.98 -16.02 -10.17
CA ASN A 100 -3.55 -15.90 -9.89
C ASN A 100 -3.25 -14.55 -9.21
N PHE A 101 -2.70 -14.62 -8.00
CA PHE A 101 -2.23 -13.47 -7.23
C PHE A 101 -0.78 -13.65 -6.75
N GLU A 102 0.01 -14.43 -7.49
CA GLU A 102 1.38 -14.78 -7.14
C GLU A 102 2.40 -14.10 -8.06
N GLY A 103 3.65 -14.06 -7.60
CA GLY A 103 4.78 -13.54 -8.37
C GLY A 103 4.54 -12.12 -8.87
N ARG A 104 4.63 -11.91 -10.20
CA ARG A 104 4.38 -10.61 -10.83
C ARG A 104 2.92 -10.16 -10.80
N TYR A 105 1.99 -11.07 -10.47
CA TYR A 105 0.57 -10.77 -10.32
C TYR A 105 0.16 -10.62 -8.85
N ASP A 106 1.12 -10.54 -7.91
CA ASP A 106 0.83 -10.23 -6.51
C ASP A 106 0.54 -8.74 -6.31
N ILE A 107 -0.68 -8.35 -6.67
CA ILE A 107 -1.18 -6.99 -6.51
C ILE A 107 -1.26 -6.58 -5.04
N VAL A 108 -1.49 -7.52 -4.13
CA VAL A 108 -1.60 -7.24 -2.69
C VAL A 108 -0.25 -6.80 -2.14
N LYS A 109 0.83 -7.51 -2.49
CA LYS A 109 2.20 -7.11 -2.15
C LYS A 109 2.54 -5.77 -2.76
N PHE A 110 2.19 -5.53 -4.03
CA PHE A 110 2.41 -4.23 -4.67
C PHE A 110 1.73 -3.09 -3.91
N VAL A 111 0.44 -3.22 -3.58
CA VAL A 111 -0.34 -2.23 -2.80
C VAL A 111 0.30 -1.98 -1.44
N LYS A 112 0.74 -3.04 -0.75
CA LYS A 112 1.43 -2.91 0.55
C LYS A 112 2.74 -2.12 0.44
N ILE A 113 3.50 -2.29 -0.64
CA ILE A 113 4.74 -1.53 -0.86
C ILE A 113 4.43 -0.05 -1.12
N VAL A 114 3.40 0.26 -1.90
CA VAL A 114 2.94 1.65 -2.12
C VAL A 114 2.52 2.29 -0.79
N ALA A 115 1.71 1.59 0.01
CA ALA A 115 1.27 2.04 1.33
C ALA A 115 2.45 2.25 2.31
N ALA A 116 3.43 1.34 2.32
CA ALA A 116 4.63 1.47 3.15
C ALA A 116 5.47 2.70 2.77
N ASN A 117 5.40 3.13 1.50
CA ASN A 117 6.02 4.38 1.03
C ASN A 117 5.17 5.63 1.30
N ARG A 118 3.99 5.49 1.93
CA ARG A 118 3.06 6.59 2.24
C ARG A 118 2.60 7.37 1.01
N LEU A 119 2.45 6.66 -0.11
CA LEU A 119 1.86 7.19 -1.33
C LEU A 119 0.40 6.75 -1.43
N TYR A 120 -0.41 7.56 -2.10
CA TYR A 120 -1.75 7.14 -2.51
C TYR A 120 -1.65 6.14 -3.67
N LEU A 121 -2.70 5.32 -3.83
CA LEU A 121 -2.82 4.40 -4.96
C LEU A 121 -4.09 4.71 -5.74
N HIS A 122 -3.94 5.00 -7.03
CA HIS A 122 -5.06 5.04 -7.97
C HIS A 122 -5.11 3.72 -8.73
N LEU A 123 -6.03 2.85 -8.31
CA LEU A 123 -6.20 1.54 -8.90
C LEU A 123 -7.25 1.54 -10.01
N ARG A 124 -6.83 1.21 -11.22
CA ARG A 124 -7.70 1.16 -12.40
C ARG A 124 -8.07 -0.29 -12.69
N ILE A 125 -9.16 -0.72 -12.06
CA ILE A 125 -9.71 -2.07 -12.18
C ILE A 125 -10.62 -2.10 -13.42
N GLY A 126 -10.05 -2.30 -14.60
CA GLY A 126 -10.85 -2.64 -15.78
C GLY A 126 -11.08 -4.16 -15.85
N PRO A 127 -12.01 -4.64 -16.69
CA PRO A 127 -11.75 -5.88 -17.43
C PRO A 127 -10.93 -5.59 -18.71
N TYR A 128 -10.86 -4.32 -19.14
CA TYR A 128 -10.08 -3.86 -20.30
C TYR A 128 -9.30 -2.61 -19.94
N VAL A 129 -8.02 -2.58 -20.34
CA VAL A 129 -7.10 -1.51 -19.93
C VAL A 129 -6.37 -0.85 -21.10
N CYS A 130 -6.54 -1.36 -22.33
CA CYS A 130 -5.68 -1.12 -23.50
C CYS A 130 -4.21 -1.42 -23.16
N ALA A 131 -3.57 -0.46 -22.49
CA ALA A 131 -2.26 -0.44 -21.89
C ALA A 131 -1.17 -1.07 -22.76
N GLU A 132 -1.32 -1.11 -24.10
CA GLU A 132 -0.42 -1.80 -25.03
C GLU A 132 -0.08 -3.21 -24.51
N TRP A 133 -1.11 -3.90 -24.03
CA TRP A 133 -1.05 -5.25 -23.51
C TRP A 133 -1.81 -6.19 -24.43
N ASN A 134 -1.40 -7.45 -24.53
CA ASN A 134 -2.05 -8.42 -25.39
C ASN A 134 -3.56 -8.45 -25.12
N PHE A 135 -4.34 -8.16 -26.18
CA PHE A 135 -5.80 -8.03 -26.17
C PHE A 135 -6.36 -7.05 -25.12
N GLY A 136 -5.58 -6.04 -24.73
CA GLY A 136 -5.92 -5.06 -23.69
C GLY A 136 -6.28 -5.70 -22.34
N SER A 137 -5.64 -6.83 -22.04
CA SER A 137 -5.85 -7.66 -20.84
C SER A 137 -7.19 -8.38 -20.74
N ARG A 138 -8.00 -8.42 -21.81
CA ARG A 138 -9.18 -9.29 -21.84
C ARG A 138 -8.78 -10.75 -21.99
N LEU A 139 -9.56 -11.63 -21.36
CA LEU A 139 -9.64 -13.04 -21.72
C LEU A 139 -10.31 -13.18 -23.09
N LEU A 140 -9.72 -13.98 -24.00
CA LEU A 140 -10.30 -14.24 -25.32
C LEU A 140 -11.70 -14.90 -25.24
N SER A 141 -12.00 -15.59 -24.13
CA SER A 141 -13.28 -16.28 -23.88
C SER A 141 -14.41 -15.37 -23.37
N ILE A 142 -14.16 -14.07 -23.17
CA ILE A 142 -15.19 -13.07 -22.81
C ILE A 142 -15.79 -12.40 -24.07
N LEU A 143 -15.34 -12.77 -25.28
CA LEU A 143 -16.15 -12.50 -26.48
C LEU A 143 -17.39 -13.41 -26.46
N ILE A 144 -18.49 -12.85 -25.97
CA ILE A 144 -19.84 -13.20 -26.40
C ILE A 144 -20.07 -12.61 -27.79
#